data_AF-A0A2V9AJB9-F1
#
_entry.id   AF-A0A2V9AJB9-F1
#
_cell.length_a   1.000
_cell.length_b   1.000
_cell.length_c   1.000
_cell.angle_alpha   90.00
_cell.angle_beta   90.00
_cell.angle_gamma   90.00
#
_symmetry.space_group_name_H-M   'P 1'
#
loop_
_entity.id
_entity.type
_entity.pdbx_description
1 polymer ?
#
loop_
_entity_poly.entity_id
_entity_poly.type
_entity_poly.pdbx_seq_one_letter_code
_entity_poly.pdbx_strand_id
1 'polypeptide(L)' 'MYPTSVLLRKGHGIRVALAGADASLFERYPAEGTPKLTVYREAQRASYLDLPVKTHVP' A
#
# COMPACT_ATOMS: atom_id res chain seq x y z
N MET A 1 -1.62 -5.75 6.28
CA MET A 1 -1.54 -4.38 6.84
C MET A 1 -2.10 -4.42 8.24
N TYR A 2 -1.44 -3.77 9.19
CA TYR A 2 -1.98 -3.60 10.54
C TYR A 2 -2.90 -2.38 10.57
N PRO A 3 -3.93 -2.36 11.43
CA PRO A 3 -4.82 -1.22 11.56
C PRO A 3 -4.06 0.00 12.06
N THR A 4 -4.48 1.18 11.59
CA THR A 4 -3.96 2.47 12.06
C THR A 4 -5.09 3.49 12.15
N SER A 5 -4.91 4.50 13.02
CA SER A 5 -5.83 5.63 13.17
C SER A 5 -5.01 6.91 13.10
N VAL A 6 -5.24 7.70 12.06
CA VAL A 6 -4.48 8.94 11.79
C VAL A 6 -5.40 10.03 11.25
N LEU A 7 -5.22 11.26 11.75
CA LEU A 7 -5.86 12.45 11.19
C LEU A 7 -4.99 13.03 10.07
N LEU A 8 -5.53 13.03 8.85
CA LEU A 8 -4.90 13.70 7.71
C LEU A 8 -5.29 15.18 7.72
N ARG A 9 -4.31 16.06 7.93
CA ARG A 9 -4.51 17.51 7.94
C ARG A 9 -4.28 18.10 6.55
N LYS A 10 -4.77 19.32 6.34
CA LYS A 10 -4.49 20.09 5.13
C LYS A 10 -2.97 20.18 4.91
N GLY A 11 -2.54 19.89 3.68
CA GLY A 11 -1.12 19.85 3.29
C GLY A 11 -0.44 18.49 3.46
N HIS A 12 -1.07 17.52 4.14
CA HIS A 12 -0.58 16.15 4.16
C HIS A 12 -0.95 15.41 2.85
N GLY A 13 -0.18 14.38 2.52
CA GLY A 13 -0.46 13.46 1.41
C GLY A 13 -0.43 12.02 1.88
N ILE A 14 -1.30 11.19 1.32
CA ILE A 14 -1.24 9.73 1.48
C ILE A 14 -0.20 9.21 0.49
N ARG A 15 0.80 8.49 0.98
CA ARG A 15 1.81 7.82 0.15
C ARG A 15 1.74 6.32 0.37
N VAL A 16 1.70 5.57 -0.73
CA VAL A 16 1.76 4.11 -0.73
C VAL A 16 3.10 3.70 -1.35
N ALA A 17 3.85 2.85 -0.66
CA ALA A 17 5.08 2.23 -1.14
C ALA A 17 4.84 0.75 -1.42
N LEU A 18 5.36 0.25 -2.54
CA LEU A 18 5.31 -1.15 -2.93
C LEU A 18 6.74 -1.69 -2.97
N ALA A 19 6.99 -2.82 -2.33
CA ALA A 19 8.30 -3.47 -2.29
C ALA A 19 8.12 -4.98 -2.51
N GLY A 20 9.17 -5.63 -3.05
CA GLY A 20 9.15 -7.08 -3.29
C GLY A 20 9.40 -7.93 -2.05
N ALA A 21 10.01 -7.37 -1.00
CA ALA A 21 10.26 -8.05 0.26
C ALA A 21 10.51 -7.05 1.39
N ASP A 22 10.19 -7.46 2.61
CA ASP A 22 10.73 -6.87 3.84
C ASP A 22 11.79 -7.84 4.37
N ALA A 23 13.02 -7.68 3.87
CA ALA A 23 14.12 -8.62 4.07
C ALA A 23 14.65 -8.67 5.51
N SER A 24 14.30 -7.68 6.34
CA SER A 24 14.66 -7.66 7.76
C SER A 24 13.71 -8.48 8.63
N LEU A 25 12.46 -8.66 8.20
CA LEU A 25 11.44 -9.37 8.98
C LEU A 25 11.07 -10.74 8.41
N PHE A 26 11.24 -10.96 7.09
CA PHE A 26 10.79 -12.17 6.42
C PHE A 26 11.88 -12.78 5.55
N GLU A 27 11.84 -14.11 5.40
CA GLU A 27 12.63 -14.80 4.40
C GLU A 27 12.26 -14.33 2.99
N ARG A 28 13.27 -14.28 2.12
CA ARG A 28 13.11 -13.86 0.74
C ARG A 28 12.27 -14.88 -0.05
N TYR A 29 11.25 -14.40 -0.77
CA TYR A 29 10.50 -15.20 -1.73
C TYR A 29 10.38 -14.49 -3.09
N PRO A 30 10.64 -15.18 -4.22
CA PRO A 30 11.27 -16.50 -4.31
C PRO A 30 12.71 -16.48 -3.77
N ALA A 31 13.20 -17.63 -3.30
CA ALA A 31 14.55 -17.73 -2.73
C ALA A 31 15.64 -17.27 -3.72
N GLU A 32 15.44 -17.53 -5.02
CA GLU A 32 16.34 -17.16 -6.11
C GLU A 32 15.60 -16.45 -7.26
N GLY A 33 16.34 -15.77 -8.14
CA GLY A 33 15.79 -14.99 -9.26
C GLY A 33 15.25 -13.61 -8.85
N THR A 34 14.84 -12.80 -9.82
CA THR A 34 14.29 -11.45 -9.58
C THR A 34 12.82 -11.40 -10.03
N PRO A 35 11.85 -11.38 -9.09
CA PRO A 35 10.44 -11.36 -9.47
C PRO A 35 10.07 -10.03 -10.14
N LYS A 36 9.22 -10.10 -11.16
CA LYS A 36 8.63 -8.93 -11.80
C LYS A 36 7.25 -8.65 -11.17
N LEU A 37 7.13 -7.52 -10.48
CA LEU A 37 5.84 -7.01 -10.02
C LEU A 37 5.23 -6.11 -11.09
N THR A 38 3.95 -6.35 -11.43
CA THR A 38 3.18 -5.50 -12.35
C THR A 38 2.04 -4.87 -11.58
N VAL A 39 1.89 -3.55 -11.66
CA VAL A 39 0.84 -2.79 -10.97
C VAL A 39 -0.10 -2.20 -12.01
N TYR A 40 -1.37 -2.58 -11.94
CA TYR A 40 -2.40 -2.15 -12.86
C TYR A 40 -3.13 -0.92 -12.31
N ARG A 41 -3.37 0.08 -13.18
CA ARG A 41 -3.96 1.37 -12.81
C ARG A 41 -5.02 1.85 -13.81
N GLU A 42 -5.49 0.95 -14.66
CA GLU A 42 -6.57 1.18 -15.60
C GLU A 42 -7.93 0.78 -15.01
N ALA A 43 -9.01 1.35 -15.54
CA ALA A 43 -10.37 1.16 -15.04
C ALA A 43 -10.79 -0.33 -14.94
N GLN A 44 -10.34 -1.19 -15.86
CA GLN A 44 -10.71 -2.60 -15.89
C GLN A 44 -9.92 -3.48 -14.91
N ARG A 45 -8.77 -3.01 -14.40
CA ARG A 45 -7.88 -3.76 -13.49
C ARG A 45 -7.31 -2.85 -12.42
N ALA A 46 -8.14 -2.01 -11.83
CA ALA A 46 -7.66 -1.02 -10.87
C ALA A 46 -7.10 -1.71 -9.63
N SER A 47 -5.81 -1.52 -9.36
CA SER A 47 -5.24 -1.79 -8.04
C SER A 47 -5.61 -0.62 -7.13
N TYR A 48 -6.21 -0.89 -5.98
CA TYR A 48 -6.66 0.15 -5.04
C TYR A 48 -6.35 -0.22 -3.59
N LEU A 49 -6.34 0.80 -2.73
CA LEU A 49 -6.31 0.64 -1.28
C LEU A 49 -7.68 1.03 -0.76
N ASP A 50 -8.35 0.11 -0.09
CA ASP A 50 -9.56 0.42 0.66
C ASP A 50 -9.16 1.02 2.02
N LEU A 51 -9.57 2.27 2.26
CA LEU A 51 -9.25 3.00 3.48
C LEU A 51 -10.54 3.23 4.27
N PRO A 52 -10.60 2.84 5.56
CA PRO A 52 -11.76 3.08 6.40
C PRO A 52 -11.82 4.56 6.80
N VAL A 53 -12.25 5.42 5.88
CA VAL A 53 -12.32 6.87 6.09
C VAL A 53 -13.52 7.20 6.96
N LYS A 54 -13.26 7.83 8.11
CA LYS A 54 -14.29 8.49 8.90
C LYS A 54 -14.29 9.98 8.59
N THR A 55 -15.30 10.44 7.85
CA THR A 55 -15.51 11.88 7.63
C THR A 55 -16.14 12.47 8.87
N HIS A 56 -15.51 13.49 9.45
CA HIS A 56 -16.17 14.32 10.45
C HIS A 56 -17.04 15.34 9.71
N VAL A 57 -18.36 15.14 9.76
CA VAL A 57 -19.30 16.21 9.44
C VAL A 57 -19.35 17.10 10.69
N PRO A 58 -19.08 18.41 10.58
CA PRO A 58 -19.15 19.34 11.70
C PRO A 58 -20.57 19.45 12.28
#